data_AF-A0A3S0Y1W1-F1
#
_entry.id   AF-A0A3S0Y1W1-F1
#
_cell.length_a   1.000
_cell.length_b   1.000
_cell.length_c   1.000
_cell.angle_alpha   90.00
_cell.angle_beta   90.00
_cell.angle_gamma   90.00
#
_symmetry.space_group_name_H-M   'P 1'
#
loop_
_entity.id
_entity.type
_entity.pdbx_description
1 polymer ?
#
loop_
_entity_poly.entity_id
_entity_poly.type
_entity_poly.pdbx_seq_one_letter_code
_entity_poly.pdbx_strand_id
1 'polypeptide(L)'
;MLTNLDLIREFIKLSIQRKEVLLANQTLKAEKVYSSNNLIAKAEGMIVTTKVDDTSISFFIKANSAYWELINQVLAEYNFILTGNIDNRGFYQYQYCQVPEGYQMHCSKAVILWRAWWKHRKHVLGRGIPLELLIRIRHAKRHTWYPIKDLIISDGVLYVKTLGSEIAVHSDDLITWLSRIGDRSQNQVQLTISDLLEAEHSQSLG
;
A
#
# COMPACT_ATOMS: atom_id res chain seq x y z
N MET A 1 -19.54 -14.98 -5.39
CA MET A 1 -18.19 -15.57 -5.20
C MET A 1 -17.20 -14.42 -5.12
N LEU A 2 -16.27 -14.40 -4.16
CA LEU A 2 -15.33 -13.28 -3.99
C LEU A 2 -14.35 -13.20 -5.17
N THR A 3 -14.12 -12.00 -5.71
CA THR A 3 -13.04 -11.77 -6.67
C THR A 3 -11.68 -11.89 -5.98
N ASN A 4 -10.59 -12.00 -6.74
CA ASN A 4 -9.23 -12.02 -6.15
C ASN A 4 -8.93 -10.73 -5.38
N LEU A 5 -9.34 -9.58 -5.91
CA LEU A 5 -9.15 -8.30 -5.24
C LEU A 5 -9.92 -8.25 -3.91
N ASP A 6 -11.20 -8.64 -3.90
CA ASP A 6 -12.02 -8.59 -2.70
C ASP A 6 -11.53 -9.57 -1.63
N LEU A 7 -11.08 -10.76 -2.03
CA LEU A 7 -10.51 -11.74 -1.11
C LEU A 7 -9.21 -11.23 -0.48
N ILE A 8 -8.31 -10.65 -1.28
CA ILE A 8 -7.05 -10.05 -0.79
C ILE A 8 -7.35 -8.91 0.18
N ARG A 9 -8.33 -8.04 -0.15
CA ARG A 9 -8.76 -6.94 0.71
C ARG A 9 -9.30 -7.43 2.04
N GLU A 10 -10.22 -8.40 2.03
CA GLU A 10 -10.77 -8.92 3.28
C GLU A 10 -9.72 -9.69 4.09
N PHE A 11 -8.80 -10.42 3.44
CA PHE A 11 -7.66 -11.06 4.13
C PHE A 11 -6.77 -10.06 4.85
N ILE A 12 -6.36 -8.96 4.18
CA ILE A 12 -5.51 -7.92 4.78
C ILE A 12 -6.25 -7.25 5.95
N LYS A 13 -7.52 -6.86 5.74
CA LYS A 13 -8.37 -6.25 6.75
C LYS A 13 -8.53 -7.12 8.00
N LEU A 14 -8.91 -8.39 7.83
CA LEU A 14 -9.07 -9.32 8.96
C LEU A 14 -7.75 -9.55 9.68
N SER A 15 -6.64 -9.62 8.95
CA SER A 15 -5.31 -9.75 9.54
C SER A 15 -4.91 -8.52 10.36
N ILE A 16 -5.22 -7.31 9.89
CA ILE A 16 -5.02 -6.06 10.64
C ILE A 16 -5.86 -6.07 11.93
N GLN A 17 -7.09 -6.57 11.85
CA GLN A 17 -8.00 -6.71 13.00
C GLN A 17 -7.66 -7.89 13.91
N ARG A 18 -6.58 -8.62 13.63
CA ARG A 18 -6.16 -9.84 14.35
C ARG A 18 -7.24 -10.93 14.42
N LYS A 19 -8.12 -10.97 13.42
CA LYS A 19 -9.18 -11.97 13.30
C LYS A 19 -8.69 -13.17 12.50
N GLU A 20 -9.25 -14.33 12.81
CA GLU A 20 -9.03 -15.52 12.02
C GLU A 20 -9.61 -15.35 10.62
N VAL A 21 -8.92 -15.89 9.62
CA VAL A 21 -9.37 -15.84 8.23
C VAL A 21 -9.71 -17.25 7.78
N LEU A 22 -10.86 -17.40 7.13
CA LEU A 22 -11.22 -18.59 6.37
C LEU A 22 -12.02 -18.14 5.14
N LEU A 23 -11.31 -17.85 4.05
CA LEU A 23 -11.89 -17.35 2.80
C LEU A 23 -11.34 -18.18 1.63
N ALA A 24 -12.13 -18.38 0.58
CA ALA A 24 -11.65 -19.06 -0.61
C ALA A 24 -12.41 -18.62 -1.86
N ASN A 25 -11.72 -18.66 -3.00
CA ASN A 25 -12.32 -18.58 -4.33
C ASN A 25 -11.67 -19.61 -5.28
N GLN A 26 -11.82 -19.42 -6.60
CA GLN A 26 -11.30 -20.36 -7.59
C GLN A 26 -9.78 -20.48 -7.58
N THR A 27 -9.05 -19.41 -7.22
CA THR A 27 -7.58 -19.34 -7.37
C THR A 27 -6.84 -19.08 -6.06
N LEU A 28 -7.49 -18.45 -5.08
CA LEU A 28 -6.93 -18.07 -3.79
C LEU A 28 -7.67 -18.75 -2.63
N LYS A 29 -6.93 -19.04 -1.57
CA LYS A 29 -7.41 -19.49 -0.27
C LYS A 29 -6.71 -18.68 0.80
N ALA A 30 -7.45 -18.19 1.78
CA ALA A 30 -6.92 -17.55 2.97
C ALA A 30 -7.32 -18.36 4.19
N GLU A 31 -6.35 -18.71 5.02
CA GLU A 31 -6.57 -19.51 6.22
C GLU A 31 -5.62 -19.13 7.34
N LYS A 32 -6.08 -19.30 8.59
CA LYS A 32 -5.20 -19.26 9.77
C LYS A 32 -4.47 -20.60 9.92
N VAL A 33 -3.16 -20.52 10.13
CA VAL A 33 -2.29 -21.67 10.44
C VAL A 33 -1.46 -21.29 11.67
N TYR A 34 -1.71 -21.97 12.79
CA TYR A 34 -1.17 -21.60 14.11
C TYR A 34 -1.46 -20.12 14.45
N SER A 35 -0.42 -19.32 14.65
CA SER A 35 -0.48 -17.89 14.99
C SER A 35 -0.42 -16.96 13.77
N SER A 36 -0.54 -17.50 12.55
CA SER A 36 -0.38 -16.73 11.32
C SER A 36 -1.58 -16.84 10.41
N ASN A 37 -1.99 -15.71 9.84
CA ASN A 37 -2.91 -15.71 8.72
C ASN A 37 -2.09 -15.83 7.43
N ASN A 38 -2.49 -16.78 6.57
CA ASN A 38 -1.81 -17.06 5.32
C ASN A 38 -2.76 -16.84 4.14
N LEU A 39 -2.23 -16.25 3.07
CA LEU A 39 -2.86 -16.21 1.76
C LEU A 39 -2.09 -17.16 0.83
N ILE A 40 -2.83 -18.05 0.19
CA ILE A 40 -2.30 -19.15 -0.61
C ILE A 40 -2.93 -19.06 -2.00
N ALA A 41 -2.09 -18.98 -3.03
CA ALA A 41 -2.50 -19.18 -4.41
C ALA A 41 -2.36 -20.66 -4.77
N LYS A 42 -3.39 -21.25 -5.39
CA LYS A 42 -3.39 -22.67 -5.76
C LYS A 42 -2.20 -23.07 -6.65
N ALA A 43 -1.76 -22.17 -7.52
CA ALA A 43 -0.65 -22.43 -8.45
C ALA A 43 0.74 -22.14 -7.87
N GLU A 44 0.85 -21.34 -6.80
CA GLU A 44 2.14 -20.80 -6.34
C GLU A 44 2.46 -21.15 -4.87
N GLY A 45 1.49 -21.72 -4.14
CA GLY A 45 1.55 -21.94 -2.71
C GLY A 45 1.31 -20.66 -1.92
N MET A 46 1.96 -20.54 -0.76
CA MET A 46 1.83 -19.36 0.11
C MET A 46 2.43 -18.12 -0.55
N ILE A 47 1.61 -17.08 -0.69
CA ILE A 47 1.99 -15.80 -1.32
C ILE A 47 2.02 -14.64 -0.32
N VAL A 48 1.26 -14.74 0.77
CA VAL A 48 1.32 -13.80 1.89
C VAL A 48 1.26 -14.56 3.22
N THR A 49 2.04 -14.12 4.19
CA THR A 49 1.87 -14.53 5.59
C THR A 49 1.99 -13.33 6.51
N THR A 50 1.26 -13.35 7.61
CA THR A 50 1.33 -12.34 8.68
C THR A 50 1.10 -13.01 10.00
N LYS A 51 1.97 -12.72 10.98
CA LYS A 51 1.78 -13.16 12.35
C LYS A 51 0.75 -12.27 13.03
N VAL A 52 -0.28 -12.89 13.56
CA VAL A 52 -1.41 -12.19 14.19
C VAL A 52 -1.10 -11.82 15.64
N ASP A 53 -0.22 -12.59 16.28
CA ASP A 53 0.11 -12.46 17.70
C ASP A 53 1.27 -11.47 17.96
N ASP A 54 1.88 -10.91 16.91
CA ASP A 54 2.98 -9.95 17.07
C ASP A 54 2.47 -8.57 17.51
N THR A 55 3.27 -7.87 18.32
CA THR A 55 2.98 -6.49 18.79
C THR A 55 2.82 -5.51 17.64
N SER A 56 3.61 -5.67 16.57
CA SER A 56 3.48 -4.91 15.33
C SER A 56 3.16 -5.84 14.16
N ILE A 57 2.09 -5.53 13.42
CA ILE A 57 1.70 -6.29 12.24
C ILE A 57 2.71 -6.06 11.13
N SER A 58 3.25 -7.16 10.59
CA SER A 58 4.10 -7.17 9.41
C SER A 58 3.58 -8.20 8.42
N PHE A 59 3.45 -7.81 7.17
CA PHE A 59 3.12 -8.74 6.08
C PHE A 59 4.39 -9.18 5.37
N PHE A 60 4.49 -10.46 5.06
CA PHE A 60 5.57 -11.03 4.27
C PHE A 60 4.99 -11.49 2.94
N ILE A 61 5.42 -10.87 1.84
CA ILE A 61 4.85 -11.07 0.50
C ILE A 61 5.88 -11.73 -0.42
N LYS A 62 5.50 -12.82 -1.09
CA LYS A 62 6.37 -13.54 -2.02
C LYS A 62 6.71 -12.67 -3.24
N ALA A 63 8.00 -12.44 -3.49
CA ALA A 63 8.49 -11.47 -4.48
C ALA A 63 8.00 -11.73 -5.92
N ASN A 64 7.94 -12.99 -6.33
CA ASN A 64 7.65 -13.38 -7.71
C ASN A 64 6.21 -13.87 -7.92
N SER A 65 5.27 -13.42 -7.09
CA SER A 65 3.88 -13.85 -7.20
C SER A 65 3.15 -13.16 -8.36
N ALA A 66 2.28 -13.88 -9.08
CA ALA A 66 1.41 -13.25 -10.08
C ALA A 66 0.42 -12.25 -9.46
N TYR A 67 0.20 -12.32 -8.14
CA TYR A 67 -0.66 -11.43 -7.38
C TYR A 67 0.09 -10.22 -6.80
N TRP A 68 1.39 -10.07 -7.10
CA TRP A 68 2.26 -9.04 -6.52
C TRP A 68 1.69 -7.63 -6.64
N GLU A 69 1.22 -7.23 -7.83
CA GLU A 69 0.64 -5.91 -8.06
C GLU A 69 -0.64 -5.68 -7.24
N LEU A 70 -1.55 -6.67 -7.22
CA LEU A 70 -2.81 -6.58 -6.48
C LEU A 70 -2.59 -6.48 -4.97
N ILE A 71 -1.68 -7.30 -4.44
CA ILE A 71 -1.34 -7.28 -3.01
C ILE A 71 -0.75 -5.92 -2.62
N ASN A 72 0.18 -5.40 -3.43
CA ASN A 72 0.80 -4.10 -3.18
C ASN A 72 -0.21 -2.95 -3.21
N GLN A 73 -1.15 -2.99 -4.17
CA GLN A 73 -2.24 -2.02 -4.23
C GLN A 73 -3.07 -2.04 -2.94
N VAL A 74 -3.53 -3.21 -2.51
CA VAL A 74 -4.38 -3.33 -1.31
C VAL A 74 -3.62 -2.98 -0.04
N LEU A 75 -2.36 -3.39 0.11
CA LEU A 75 -1.53 -2.98 1.25
C LEU A 75 -1.41 -1.46 1.35
N ALA A 76 -1.32 -0.78 0.19
CA ALA A 76 -1.28 0.67 0.18
C ALA A 76 -2.58 1.34 0.64
N GLU A 77 -3.74 0.73 0.36
CA GLU A 77 -5.05 1.19 0.90
C GLU A 77 -5.06 1.19 2.44
N TYR A 78 -4.26 0.33 3.08
CA TYR A 78 -4.13 0.21 4.54
C TYR A 78 -2.83 0.82 5.10
N ASN A 79 -2.14 1.67 4.33
CA ASN A 79 -0.90 2.34 4.75
C ASN A 79 0.28 1.39 5.06
N PHE A 80 0.32 0.20 4.46
CA PHE A 80 1.47 -0.70 4.52
C PHE A 80 2.40 -0.50 3.32
N ILE A 81 3.71 -0.44 3.60
CA ILE A 81 4.74 -0.24 2.58
C ILE A 81 5.87 -1.23 2.76
N LEU A 82 6.56 -1.49 1.65
CA LEU A 82 7.76 -2.30 1.65
C LEU A 82 8.84 -1.68 2.55
N THR A 83 9.35 -2.47 3.48
CA THR A 83 10.43 -2.10 4.40
C THR A 83 11.53 -3.16 4.34
N GLY A 84 12.59 -2.88 3.58
CA GLY A 84 13.77 -3.73 3.52
C GLY A 84 13.93 -4.49 2.22
N ASN A 85 14.81 -5.50 2.27
CA ASN A 85 15.15 -6.38 1.17
C ASN A 85 14.40 -7.71 1.29
N ILE A 86 14.50 -8.52 0.25
CA ILE A 86 13.97 -9.88 0.24
C ILE A 86 14.69 -10.71 1.32
N ASP A 87 13.93 -11.51 2.07
CA ASP A 87 14.49 -12.45 3.03
C ASP A 87 15.06 -13.71 2.33
N ASN A 88 15.65 -14.60 3.12
CA ASN A 88 16.22 -15.85 2.61
C ASN A 88 15.18 -16.83 2.04
N ARG A 89 13.87 -16.56 2.20
CA ARG A 89 12.76 -17.39 1.71
C ARG A 89 12.09 -16.79 0.48
N GLY A 90 12.57 -15.64 -0.01
CA GLY A 90 12.00 -14.98 -1.16
C GLY A 90 10.81 -14.07 -0.84
N PHE A 91 10.67 -13.63 0.41
CA PHE A 91 9.59 -12.75 0.87
C PHE A 91 10.10 -11.35 1.19
N TYR A 92 9.29 -10.38 0.80
CA TYR A 92 9.46 -8.98 1.15
C TYR A 92 8.65 -8.65 2.39
N GLN A 93 9.24 -7.90 3.33
CA GLN A 93 8.54 -7.41 4.51
C GLN A 93 7.84 -6.07 4.23
N TYR A 94 6.60 -5.97 4.69
CA TYR A 94 5.78 -4.77 4.67
C TYR A 94 5.37 -4.39 6.07
N GLN A 95 5.49 -3.10 6.38
CA GLN A 95 5.13 -2.54 7.67
C GLN A 95 4.22 -1.33 7.48
N TYR A 96 3.43 -1.07 8.50
CA TYR A 96 2.60 0.14 8.56
C TYR A 96 3.49 1.39 8.55
N CYS A 97 3.06 2.41 7.80
CA CYS A 97 3.70 3.70 7.73
C CYS A 97 2.66 4.80 7.95
N GLN A 98 3.03 5.77 8.79
CA GLN A 98 2.23 6.98 8.98
C GLN A 98 2.20 7.79 7.68
N VAL A 99 0.99 8.07 7.20
CA VAL A 99 0.72 8.91 6.04
C VAL A 99 0.28 10.30 6.54
N PRO A 100 0.80 11.41 5.97
CA PRO A 100 0.37 12.75 6.33
C PRO A 100 -1.15 12.94 6.18
N GLU A 101 -1.75 13.73 7.07
CA GLU A 101 -3.19 14.01 7.04
C GLU A 101 -3.62 14.63 5.69
N GLY A 102 -4.79 14.20 5.19
CA GLY A 102 -5.32 14.64 3.91
C GLY A 102 -4.66 13.99 2.69
N TYR A 103 -3.87 12.93 2.88
CA TYR A 103 -3.30 12.13 1.79
C TYR A 103 -3.79 10.69 1.82
N GLN A 104 -3.89 10.10 0.63
CA GLN A 104 -4.11 8.68 0.43
C GLN A 104 -2.89 8.07 -0.23
N MET A 105 -2.50 6.89 0.24
CA MET A 105 -1.38 6.15 -0.33
C MET A 105 -1.80 5.24 -1.47
N HIS A 106 -0.93 5.16 -2.47
CA HIS A 106 -1.07 4.34 -3.65
C HIS A 106 0.21 3.52 -3.83
N CYS A 107 0.06 2.26 -4.25
CA CYS A 107 1.14 1.49 -4.84
C CYS A 107 0.68 1.01 -6.21
N SER A 108 1.32 1.50 -7.26
CA SER A 108 0.92 1.23 -8.64
C SER A 108 2.11 1.33 -9.57
N LYS A 109 1.95 0.86 -10.82
CA LYS A 109 2.95 1.07 -11.86
C LYS A 109 3.26 2.55 -12.02
N ALA A 110 4.53 2.89 -12.25
CA ALA A 110 4.99 4.26 -12.32
C ALA A 110 4.24 5.10 -13.37
N VAL A 111 3.83 4.49 -14.49
CA VAL A 111 2.98 5.14 -15.51
C VAL A 111 1.67 5.70 -14.95
N ILE A 112 1.09 5.10 -13.90
CA ILE A 112 -0.13 5.58 -13.26
C ILE A 112 0.13 6.89 -12.50
N LEU A 113 1.27 7.02 -11.83
CA LEU A 113 1.69 8.28 -11.23
C LEU A 113 1.90 9.36 -12.29
N TRP A 114 2.54 9.04 -13.42
CA TRP A 114 2.69 10.01 -14.52
C TRP A 114 1.34 10.51 -15.04
N ARG A 115 0.35 9.61 -15.19
CA ARG A 115 -1.03 10.00 -15.55
C ARG A 115 -1.67 10.91 -14.51
N ALA A 116 -1.47 10.62 -13.22
CA ALA A 116 -1.96 11.49 -12.14
C ALA A 116 -1.30 12.87 -12.20
N TRP A 117 0.03 12.92 -12.33
CA TRP A 117 0.80 14.16 -12.47
C TRP A 117 0.31 15.02 -13.63
N TRP A 118 0.07 14.42 -14.80
CA TRP A 118 -0.39 15.14 -15.97
C TRP A 118 -1.74 15.83 -15.76
N LYS A 119 -2.66 15.20 -15.02
CA LYS A 119 -3.96 15.81 -14.66
C LYS A 119 -3.78 17.06 -13.79
N HIS A 120 -2.82 17.03 -12.87
CA HIS A 120 -2.55 18.15 -11.96
C HIS A 120 -1.69 19.24 -12.58
N ARG A 121 -0.80 18.92 -13.54
CA ARG A 121 0.17 19.85 -14.15
C ARG A 121 -0.45 21.16 -14.64
N LYS A 122 -1.69 21.12 -15.18
CA LYS A 122 -2.41 22.32 -15.66
C LYS A 122 -2.68 23.36 -14.55
N HIS A 123 -2.75 22.92 -13.30
CA HIS A 123 -3.01 23.77 -12.14
C HIS A 123 -1.72 24.25 -11.43
N VAL A 124 -0.57 23.65 -11.75
CA VAL A 124 0.72 23.92 -11.11
C VAL A 124 1.47 25.08 -11.75
N LEU A 125 1.24 25.34 -13.05
CA LEU A 125 1.98 26.34 -13.86
C LEU A 125 1.87 27.81 -13.40
N GLY A 126 1.22 28.10 -12.26
CA GLY A 126 1.17 29.44 -11.67
C GLY A 126 1.15 29.49 -10.15
N ARG A 127 1.35 28.37 -9.43
CA ARG A 127 1.25 28.32 -7.95
C ARG A 127 2.33 27.44 -7.34
N GLY A 128 3.39 28.06 -6.81
CA GLY A 128 4.32 27.48 -5.83
C GLY A 128 4.87 26.08 -6.11
N ILE A 129 5.27 25.37 -5.05
CA ILE A 129 5.65 23.95 -5.12
C ILE A 129 4.35 23.14 -4.99
N PRO A 130 4.00 22.28 -5.96
CA PRO A 130 2.79 21.46 -5.88
C PRO A 130 2.92 20.43 -4.76
N LEU A 131 1.94 20.42 -3.86
CA LEU A 131 1.89 19.46 -2.75
C LEU A 131 0.94 18.29 -3.04
N GLU A 132 0.33 18.28 -4.22
CA GLU A 132 -0.78 17.36 -4.51
C GLU A 132 -0.34 15.91 -4.64
N LEU A 133 0.89 15.70 -5.09
CA LEU A 133 1.51 14.39 -5.23
C LEU A 133 2.83 14.35 -4.46
N LEU A 134 2.95 13.38 -3.57
CA LEU A 134 4.18 13.10 -2.84
C LEU A 134 4.72 11.74 -3.24
N ILE A 135 6.03 11.58 -3.22
CA ILE A 135 6.70 10.29 -3.48
C ILE A 135 7.62 9.92 -2.33
N ARG A 136 7.70 8.64 -2.03
CA ARG A 136 8.71 8.12 -1.10
C ARG A 136 9.89 7.58 -1.89
N ILE A 137 11.07 8.11 -1.61
CA ILE A 137 12.30 7.68 -2.26
C ILE A 137 12.97 6.64 -1.36
N ARG A 138 13.06 5.38 -1.85
CA ARG A 138 13.58 4.25 -1.07
C ARG A 138 15.00 4.46 -0.54
N HIS A 139 15.84 5.15 -1.32
CA HIS A 139 17.25 5.41 -0.98
C HIS A 139 17.46 6.70 -0.17
N ALA A 140 16.41 7.46 0.13
CA ALA A 140 16.55 8.62 1.00
C ALA A 140 16.82 8.14 2.43
N LYS A 141 17.87 8.67 3.06
CA LYS A 141 18.22 8.40 4.48
C LYS A 141 17.07 8.67 5.45
N ARG A 142 16.06 9.43 5.02
CA ARG A 142 14.85 9.74 5.79
C ARG A 142 13.67 9.03 5.16
N HIS A 143 12.93 8.29 5.97
CA HIS A 143 11.65 7.69 5.63
C HIS A 143 10.56 8.77 5.49
N THR A 144 10.72 9.68 4.54
CA THR A 144 9.92 10.89 4.37
C THR A 144 9.28 10.95 2.99
N TRP A 145 8.14 11.62 2.93
CA TRP A 145 7.41 11.91 1.69
C TRP A 145 7.90 13.23 1.09
N TYR A 146 8.22 13.22 -0.20
CA TYR A 146 8.76 14.38 -0.91
C TYR A 146 7.76 14.87 -1.96
N PRO A 147 7.46 16.18 -2.01
CA PRO A 147 6.67 16.74 -3.09
C PRO A 147 7.34 16.52 -4.45
N ILE A 148 6.56 16.08 -5.42
CA ILE A 148 7.00 15.94 -6.80
C ILE A 148 7.02 17.34 -7.43
N LYS A 149 8.20 17.82 -7.81
CA LYS A 149 8.38 19.12 -8.47
C LYS A 149 8.16 19.02 -9.97
N ASP A 150 8.68 17.96 -10.57
CA ASP A 150 8.52 17.69 -12.00
C ASP A 150 8.55 16.19 -12.25
N LEU A 151 7.91 15.79 -13.35
CA LEU A 151 7.85 14.39 -13.77
C LEU A 151 7.79 14.33 -15.28
N ILE A 152 8.82 13.74 -15.87
CA ILE A 152 8.95 13.53 -17.31
C ILE A 152 9.08 12.03 -17.61
N ILE A 153 8.70 11.63 -18.82
CA ILE A 153 8.86 10.26 -19.32
C ILE A 153 9.67 10.31 -20.61
N SER A 154 10.68 9.46 -20.73
CA SER A 154 11.46 9.23 -21.95
C SER A 154 11.77 7.75 -22.06
N ASP A 155 11.53 7.16 -23.23
CA ASP A 155 11.95 5.78 -23.54
C ASP A 155 11.49 4.73 -22.50
N GLY A 156 10.29 4.88 -21.96
CA GLY A 156 9.73 3.98 -20.94
C GLY A 156 10.26 4.21 -19.52
N VAL A 157 11.14 5.21 -19.31
CA VAL A 157 11.66 5.59 -18.00
C VAL A 157 11.01 6.89 -17.54
N LEU A 158 10.50 6.88 -16.30
CA LEU A 158 10.01 8.08 -15.63
C LEU A 158 11.13 8.68 -14.79
N TYR A 159 11.37 9.96 -14.99
CA TYR A 159 12.26 10.77 -14.16
C TYR A 159 11.40 11.62 -13.23
N VAL A 160 11.43 11.29 -11.94
CA VAL A 160 10.67 11.97 -10.90
C VAL A 160 11.61 12.91 -10.15
N LYS A 161 11.38 14.21 -10.28
CA LYS A 161 12.18 15.26 -9.66
C LYS A 161 11.50 15.77 -8.39
N THR A 162 12.25 15.80 -7.31
CA THR A 162 11.88 16.42 -6.03
C THR A 162 12.79 17.63 -5.77
N LEU A 163 12.60 18.31 -4.64
CA LEU A 163 13.48 19.44 -4.29
C LEU A 163 14.94 19.05 -4.03
N GLY A 164 15.19 17.81 -3.58
CA GLY A 164 16.52 17.37 -3.16
C GLY A 164 17.11 16.22 -3.97
N SER A 165 16.37 15.67 -4.92
CA SER A 165 16.82 14.51 -5.70
C SER A 165 15.99 14.29 -6.95
N GLU A 166 16.53 13.51 -7.87
CA GLU A 166 15.83 12.96 -9.02
C GLU A 166 16.01 11.44 -8.99
N ILE A 167 14.94 10.71 -9.27
CA ILE A 167 14.98 9.26 -9.42
C ILE A 167 14.50 8.86 -10.81
N ALA A 168 15.09 7.80 -11.34
CA ALA A 168 14.65 7.17 -12.58
C ALA A 168 14.02 5.81 -12.24
N VAL A 169 12.81 5.57 -12.73
CA VAL A 169 12.07 4.32 -12.52
C VAL A 169 11.44 3.88 -13.85
N HIS A 170 11.42 2.58 -14.12
CA HIS A 170 10.77 2.08 -15.32
C HIS A 170 9.25 2.26 -15.21
N SER A 171 8.56 2.45 -16.34
CA SER A 171 7.12 2.72 -16.37
C SER A 171 6.26 1.61 -15.75
N ASP A 172 6.77 0.39 -15.79
CA ASP A 172 6.15 -0.81 -15.22
C ASP A 172 6.56 -1.10 -13.77
N ASP A 173 7.53 -0.37 -13.21
CA ASP A 173 7.93 -0.58 -11.82
C ASP A 173 6.81 -0.14 -10.87
N LEU A 174 6.56 -0.93 -9.84
CA LEU A 174 5.69 -0.52 -8.75
C LEU A 174 6.37 0.55 -7.90
N ILE A 175 5.66 1.66 -7.71
CA ILE A 175 6.10 2.77 -6.87
C ILE A 175 5.03 3.13 -5.86
N THR A 176 5.48 3.58 -4.68
CA THR A 176 4.60 4.08 -3.64
C THR A 176 4.59 5.61 -3.63
N TRP A 177 3.40 6.18 -3.73
CA TRP A 177 3.18 7.63 -3.80
C TRP A 177 1.91 8.00 -3.06
N LEU A 178 1.77 9.28 -2.74
CA LEU A 178 0.59 9.85 -2.09
C LEU A 178 -0.11 10.81 -3.04
N SER A 179 -1.44 10.80 -3.01
CA SER A 179 -2.27 11.84 -3.58
C SER A 179 -2.99 12.58 -2.46
N ARG A 180 -3.12 13.90 -2.59
CA ARG A 180 -4.02 14.66 -1.73
C ARG A 180 -5.46 14.20 -1.95
N ILE A 181 -6.14 13.87 -0.86
CA ILE A 181 -7.57 13.60 -0.85
C ILE A 181 -8.24 14.94 -1.12
N GLY A 182 -8.85 15.12 -2.29
CA GLY A 182 -9.61 16.33 -2.55
C GLY A 182 -10.81 16.43 -1.59
N ASP A 183 -11.31 17.63 -1.33
CA ASP A 183 -12.51 17.88 -0.49
C ASP A 183 -13.78 17.13 -0.97
N ARG A 184 -13.73 16.51 -2.16
CA ARG A 184 -14.81 15.68 -2.73
C ARG A 184 -14.86 14.24 -2.24
N SER A 185 -13.81 13.74 -1.58
CA SER A 185 -13.72 12.33 -1.18
C SER A 185 -14.15 12.05 0.26
N GLN A 186 -14.59 13.06 1.02
CA GLN A 186 -15.08 12.88 2.40
C GLN A 186 -16.35 12.00 2.50
N ASN A 187 -16.99 11.63 1.38
CA ASN A 187 -18.20 10.82 1.38
C ASN A 187 -18.00 9.31 1.21
N GLN A 188 -16.77 8.80 1.09
CA GLN A 188 -16.52 7.36 1.07
C GLN A 188 -15.26 7.01 1.86
N VAL A 189 -15.45 6.18 2.89
CA VAL A 189 -14.45 5.64 3.82
C VAL A 189 -14.10 6.55 5.00
N GLN A 190 -15.08 6.74 5.88
CA GLN A 190 -14.85 7.01 7.29
C GLN A 190 -15.22 5.74 8.07
N LEU A 191 -14.28 4.81 8.11
CA LEU A 191 -14.17 3.85 9.21
C LEU A 191 -12.75 4.02 9.74
N THR A 192 -12.63 4.99 10.64
CA THR A 192 -11.39 5.33 11.31
C THR A 192 -11.03 4.20 12.25
N ILE A 193 -9.76 3.81 12.29
CA ILE A 193 -9.23 2.81 13.26
C ILE A 193 -9.53 3.24 14.70
N SER A 194 -9.74 4.54 14.94
CA SER A 194 -10.25 5.10 16.20
C SER A 194 -11.59 4.49 16.64
N ASP A 195 -12.51 4.20 15.70
CA ASP A 195 -13.82 3.61 16.01
C ASP A 195 -13.72 2.12 16.39
N LEU A 196 -12.62 1.46 16.01
CA LEU A 196 -12.33 0.07 16.39
C LEU A 196 -11.64 -0.05 17.75
N LEU A 197 -11.03 1.04 18.25
CA LEU A 197 -10.37 1.07 19.56
C LEU A 197 -11.32 1.50 20.69
N GLU A 198 -12.40 2.21 20.38
CA GLU A 198 -13.42 2.59 21.39
C GLU A 198 -14.39 1.45 21.74
N ALA A 199 -14.51 0.42 20.88
CA ALA A 199 -15.40 -0.72 21.13
C ALA A 199 -14.88 -1.71 22.20
N GLU A 200 -13.60 -1.64 22.60
CA GLU A 200 -13.05 -2.49 23.68
C GLU A 200 -13.24 -1.88 25.08
N HIS A 201 -13.53 -0.58 25.20
CA HIS A 201 -13.68 0.07 26.51
C HIS A 201 -15.12 0.11 27.05
N SER A 202 -16.14 -0.18 26.24
CA SER A 202 -17.55 -0.16 26.68
C SER A 202 -18.13 -1.51 27.12
N GLN A 203 -17.34 -2.59 27.16
CA GLN A 203 -17.80 -3.91 27.67
C GLN A 203 -17.20 -4.31 29.03
N SER A 204 -16.52 -3.41 29.74
CA SER A 204 -15.92 -3.68 31.06
C SER A 204 -16.66 -3.03 32.24
N LEU A 205 -17.84 -2.43 32.04
CA LEU A 205 -18.71 -1.98 33.14
C LEU A 205 -20.16 -2.41 32.86
N GLY A 206 -20.43 -3.67 33.21
CA GLY A 206 -21.77 -4.24 33.37
C GLY A 206 -21.75 -5.15 34.59
#